data_AF-A0A1R1SQ30-F1
#
_entry.id   AF-A0A1R1SQ30-F1
#
_cell.length_a   1.000
_cell.length_b   1.000
_cell.length_c   1.000
_cell.angle_alpha   90.00
_cell.angle_beta   90.00
_cell.angle_gamma   90.00
#
_symmetry.space_group_name_H-M   'P 1'
#
loop_
_entity.id
_entity.type
_entity.pdbx_description
1 polymer ?
#
loop_
_entity_poly.entity_id
_entity_poly.type
_entity_poly.pdbx_seq_one_letter_code
_entity_poly.pdbx_strand_id
1 'polypeptide(L)' 'MHRRSLAAFGYGPKTLARVLRLNRALDAARAGTAFAEVAALAGYADQAHLAREVKALTGVPLGRLLA' A
#
# COMPACT_ATOMS: atom_id res chain seq x y z
N MET A 1 14.18 -14.81 7.01
CA MET A 1 13.75 -13.49 6.48
C MET A 1 13.56 -12.42 7.57
N HIS A 2 12.96 -12.72 8.72
CA HIS A 2 12.70 -11.73 9.77
C HIS A 2 13.92 -10.87 10.18
N ARG A 3 15.06 -11.48 10.54
CA ARG A 3 16.28 -10.75 10.93
C ARG A 3 16.82 -9.81 9.84
N ARG A 4 16.76 -10.23 8.57
CA ARG A 4 17.22 -9.43 7.43
C ARG A 4 16.34 -8.19 7.23
N SER A 5 15.02 -8.35 7.29
CA SER A 5 14.10 -7.21 7.16
C SER A 5 14.23 -6.23 8.31
N LEU A 6 14.34 -6.72 9.54
CA LEU A 6 14.50 -5.87 10.71
C LEU A 6 15.80 -5.04 10.63
N ALA A 7 16.92 -5.69 10.30
CA ALA A 7 18.20 -5.02 10.15
C ALA A 7 18.23 -3.97 9.03
N ALA A 8 17.53 -4.23 7.91
CA ALA A 8 17.54 -3.33 6.75
C ALA A 8 16.50 -2.20 6.81
N PHE A 9 15.33 -2.44 7.42
CA PHE A 9 14.17 -1.54 7.31
C PHE A 9 13.58 -1.12 8.66
N GLY A 10 14.03 -1.69 9.78
CA GLY A 10 13.46 -1.43 11.11
C GLY A 10 12.11 -2.10 11.37
N TYR A 11 11.62 -2.92 10.42
CA TYR A 11 10.38 -3.69 10.59
C TYR A 11 10.44 -5.08 9.95
N GLY A 12 9.53 -5.95 10.38
CA GLY A 12 9.45 -7.32 9.89
C GLY A 12 8.95 -7.46 8.44
N PRO A 13 9.15 -8.64 7.82
CA PRO A 13 8.81 -8.89 6.41
C PRO A 13 7.33 -8.69 6.08
N LYS A 14 6.42 -8.84 7.06
CA LYS A 14 5.00 -8.56 6.89
C LYS A 14 4.73 -7.08 6.63
N THR A 15 5.37 -6.19 7.39
CA THR A 15 5.27 -4.74 7.18
C THR A 15 5.89 -4.35 5.85
N LEU A 16 7.04 -4.95 5.50
CA LEU A 16 7.66 -4.75 4.19
C LEU A 16 6.72 -5.11 3.04
N ALA A 17 6.07 -6.28 3.12
CA ALA A 17 5.12 -6.71 2.11
C ALA A 17 3.93 -5.73 1.96
N ARG A 18 3.43 -5.17 3.07
CA ARG A 18 2.38 -4.15 3.06
C ARG A 18 2.85 -2.86 2.39
N VAL A 19 4.05 -2.38 2.69
CA VAL A 19 4.65 -1.19 2.07
C VAL A 19 4.84 -1.39 0.56
N LEU A 20 5.41 -2.53 0.14
CA LEU A 20 5.60 -2.84 -1.27
C LEU A 20 4.29 -3.03 -2.04
N ARG A 21 3.22 -3.46 -1.35
CA ARG A 21 1.87 -3.49 -1.93
C ARG A 21 1.32 -2.07 -2.12
N LEU A 22 1.45 -1.23 -1.10
CA LEU A 22 1.00 0.15 -1.15
C LEU A 22 1.70 0.93 -2.27
N ASN A 23 3.02 0.76 -2.45
CA ASN A 23 3.75 1.42 -3.53
C ASN A 23 3.17 1.08 -4.91
N ARG A 24 2.91 -0.22 -5.18
CA ARG A 24 2.27 -0.65 -6.44
C ARG A 24 0.88 -0.03 -6.63
N ALA A 25 0.10 0.09 -5.56
CA ALA A 25 -1.20 0.73 -5.62
C ALA A 25 -1.09 2.24 -5.94
N LEU A 26 -0.12 2.93 -5.34
CA LEU A 26 0.12 4.35 -5.61
C LEU A 26 0.60 4.58 -7.04
N ASP A 27 1.43 3.71 -7.59
CA ASP A 27 1.90 3.82 -8.97
C ASP A 27 0.73 3.69 -9.97
N ALA A 28 -0.15 2.71 -9.78
CA ALA A 28 -1.36 2.56 -10.60
C ALA A 28 -2.34 3.73 -10.44
N ALA A 29 -2.56 4.18 -9.21
CA ALA A 29 -3.45 5.32 -8.95
C ALA A 29 -2.94 6.63 -9.58
N ARG A 30 -1.62 6.87 -9.56
CA ARG A 30 -0.99 8.03 -10.23
C ARG A 30 -1.07 7.94 -11.74
N ALA A 31 -1.13 6.74 -12.30
CA ALA A 31 -1.38 6.52 -13.73
C ALA A 31 -2.84 6.77 -14.13
N GLY A 32 -3.73 7.12 -13.19
CA GLY A 32 -5.13 7.44 -13.44
C GLY A 32 -6.08 6.25 -13.37
N THR A 33 -5.60 5.07 -12.93
CA THR A 33 -6.45 3.89 -12.76
C THR A 33 -7.50 4.11 -11.67
N ALA A 34 -8.74 3.68 -11.92
CA ALA A 34 -9.83 3.78 -10.95
C ALA A 34 -9.52 2.99 -9.65
N PHE A 35 -9.85 3.53 -8.48
CA PHE A 35 -9.42 2.95 -7.20
C PHE A 35 -9.91 1.51 -6.93
N ALA A 36 -11.06 1.12 -7.47
CA ALA A 36 -11.53 -0.26 -7.40
C ALA A 36 -10.61 -1.22 -8.19
N GLU A 37 -10.15 -0.80 -9.35
CA GLU A 37 -9.21 -1.57 -10.17
C GLU A 37 -7.80 -1.55 -9.57
N VAL A 38 -7.35 -0.42 -9.03
CA VAL A 38 -6.09 -0.34 -8.25
C VAL A 38 -6.10 -1.35 -7.09
N ALA A 39 -7.22 -1.47 -6.39
CA ALA A 39 -7.35 -2.42 -5.29
C ALA A 39 -7.13 -3.86 -5.78
N ALA A 40 -7.81 -4.26 -6.86
CA ALA A 40 -7.64 -5.58 -7.46
C ALA A 40 -6.20 -5.84 -7.95
N LEU A 41 -5.61 -4.89 -8.68
CA LEU A 41 -4.25 -4.99 -9.23
C LEU A 41 -3.18 -5.11 -8.13
N ALA A 42 -3.36 -4.41 -7.02
CA ALA A 42 -2.45 -4.46 -5.88
C ALA A 42 -2.76 -5.61 -4.90
N GLY A 43 -3.81 -6.42 -5.13
CA GLY A 43 -4.16 -7.55 -4.27
C GLY A 43 -4.84 -7.16 -2.96
N TYR A 44 -5.58 -6.06 -2.95
CA TYR A 44 -6.58 -5.74 -1.94
C TYR A 44 -7.92 -6.37 -2.35
N ALA A 45 -8.72 -6.75 -1.36
CA ALA A 45 -10.03 -7.39 -1.58
C ALA A 45 -11.03 -6.46 -2.28
N ASP A 46 -10.98 -5.17 -1.95
CA ASP A 46 -11.85 -4.13 -2.48
C ASP A 46 -11.21 -2.74 -2.22
N GLN A 47 -11.84 -1.69 -2.76
CA GLN A 47 -11.40 -0.31 -2.57
C GLN A 47 -11.41 0.14 -1.09
N ALA A 48 -12.32 -0.38 -0.27
CA ALA A 48 -12.40 -0.03 1.14
C ALA A 48 -11.22 -0.64 1.94
N HIS A 49 -10.79 -1.85 1.59
CA HIS A 49 -9.59 -2.49 2.11
C HIS A 49 -8.34 -1.68 1.73
N LEU A 50 -8.22 -1.27 0.45
CA LEU A 50 -7.16 -0.35 0.03
C LEU A 50 -7.15 0.94 0.88
N ALA A 51 -8.31 1.60 1.04
CA ALA A 51 -8.40 2.84 1.81
C ALA A 51 -8.01 2.67 3.28
N ARG A 52 -8.43 1.58 3.94
CA ARG A 52 -8.05 1.25 5.32
C ARG A 52 -6.55 1.04 5.44
N GLU A 53 -5.93 0.31 4.51
CA GLU A 53 -4.49 0.08 4.52
C GLU A 53 -3.68 1.35 4.27
N VAL A 54 -4.11 2.21 3.34
CA VAL A 54 -3.48 3.52 3.11
C VAL A 54 -3.51 4.36 4.39
N LYS A 55 -4.67 4.47 5.04
CA LYS A 55 -4.81 5.22 6.30
C LYS A 55 -3.96 4.62 7.42
N ALA A 56 -3.90 3.29 7.52
CA ALA A 56 -3.12 2.59 8.54
C ALA A 56 -1.60 2.77 8.36
N LEU A 57 -1.11 2.88 7.12
CA LEU A 57 0.32 3.01 6.84
C LEU A 57 0.80 4.47 6.77
N THR A 58 -0.04 5.39 6.31
CA THR A 58 0.38 6.77 6.03
C THR A 58 -0.26 7.81 6.95
N GLY A 59 -1.26 7.42 7.74
CA GLY A 59 -2.04 8.33 8.58
C GLY A 59 -2.99 9.25 7.80
N VAL A 60 -3.03 9.19 6.47
CA VAL A 60 -3.89 10.04 5.62
C VAL A 60 -4.66 9.22 4.57
N PRO A 61 -5.77 9.74 4.02
CA PRO A 61 -6.50 9.06 2.94
C PRO A 61 -5.71 9.06 1.62
N LEU A 62 -6.01 8.09 0.74
CA LEU A 62 -5.37 7.91 -0.57
C LEU A 62 -5.40 9.19 -1.43
N GLY A 63 -6.54 9.88 -1.48
CA GLY A 63 -6.65 11.13 -2.26
C GLY A 63 -5.66 12.22 -1.83
N ARG A 64 -5.20 12.23 -0.57
CA ARG A 64 -4.19 13.20 -0.09
C ARG A 64 -2.77 12.86 -0.56
N LEU A 65 -2.52 11.61 -0.92
CA LEU A 65 -1.21 11.14 -1.42
C LEU A 65 -1.07 11.29 -2.94
N LEU A 66 -2.16 11.61 -3.62
CA LEU A 66 -2.23 11.77 -5.08
C LEU A 66 -2.36 13.23 -5.52
N ALA A 67 -2.52 14.14 -4.55
CA ALA A 67 -2.55 15.58 -4.77
C ALA A 67 -1.14 16.17 -4.91
#